data_AF-A0A7C9CPF7-F1
#
_entry.id   AF-A0A7C9CPF7-F1
#
_cell.length_a   1.000
_cell.length_b   1.000
_cell.length_c   1.000
_cell.angle_alpha   90.00
_cell.angle_beta   90.00
_cell.angle_gamma   90.00
#
_symmetry.space_group_name_H-M   'P 1'
#
loop_
_entity.id
_entity.type
_entity.pdbx_description
1 polymer ?
#
loop_
_entity_poly.entity_id
_entity_poly.type
_entity_poly.pdbx_seq_one_letter_code
_entity_poly.pdbx_strand_id
1 'polypeptide(L)'
;VLFRSNSLPLHRTLLSALSKNKKFWDLIGGCFRLLCEEYGALCGKGRRFCVSRVALSMMSTPKLGYLVDVVEECCIMVALDIVRGLNSVVVETNGWARPSPLVMEQCQEALSCLYYLLQRFPSKFTAVGIENGLIPTDSTLLEMVVTVILCILKSCAFSRDCFVAAGVSFCAALQVLLSPHELGFLILGAVFEQNVSSFVGNCDNAYKNAAAKVPYKGDLCFELRNFPPLSRLCLIRGILTAVSRTVLNFQFDLHKDELNGSCGDENDRRCVRTILYDAILPVLCKYCENPTDSHFNFHALTVMQICLQQIKTSILGEVFDLTSNFNPIPEDLGARIIRIVWNNLEDPLSQTVK
;
A
#
# COMPACT_ATOMS: atom_id res chain seq x y z
N VAL A 1 7.24 -10.55 31.52
CA VAL A 1 6.06 -9.72 31.92
C VAL A 1 5.90 -8.50 31.01
N LEU A 2 6.98 -7.83 30.60
CA LEU A 2 6.93 -6.57 29.84
C LEU A 2 6.05 -6.63 28.58
N PHE A 3 6.04 -7.74 27.86
CA PHE A 3 5.36 -7.89 26.57
C PHE A 3 4.08 -8.73 26.57
N ARG A 4 3.38 -8.86 27.71
CA ARG A 4 2.08 -9.56 27.74
C ARG A 4 0.97 -8.69 27.13
N SER A 5 -0.10 -9.31 26.66
CA SER A 5 -1.21 -8.62 25.99
C SER A 5 -1.84 -7.47 26.80
N ASN A 6 -1.84 -7.56 28.14
CA ASN A 6 -2.38 -6.51 29.02
C ASN A 6 -1.40 -5.35 29.29
N SER A 7 -0.13 -5.45 28.91
CA SER A 7 0.87 -4.40 29.14
C SER A 7 1.03 -3.42 27.99
N LEU A 8 0.32 -3.64 26.86
CA LEU A 8 0.43 -2.80 25.67
C LEU A 8 0.18 -1.29 25.92
N PRO A 9 -0.82 -0.86 26.73
CA PRO A 9 -1.00 0.56 27.04
C PRO A 9 0.21 1.20 27.73
N LEU A 10 1.00 0.39 28.43
CA LEU A 10 2.20 0.83 29.16
C LEU A 10 3.49 0.63 28.36
N HIS A 11 3.44 -0.08 27.22
CA HIS A 11 4.64 -0.40 26.44
C HIS A 11 5.43 0.83 26.05
N ARG A 12 4.79 1.79 25.36
CA ARG A 12 5.49 2.98 24.87
C ARG A 12 6.14 3.75 26.00
N THR A 13 5.43 3.92 27.12
CA THR A 13 5.93 4.62 28.31
C THR A 13 7.10 3.90 28.97
N LEU A 14 6.97 2.59 29.22
CA LEU A 14 8.00 1.79 29.85
C LEU A 14 9.22 1.63 28.95
N LEU A 15 9.02 1.31 27.66
CA LEU A 15 10.09 1.23 26.68
C LEU A 15 10.80 2.57 26.57
N SER A 16 10.08 3.69 26.46
CA SER A 16 10.71 5.02 26.38
C SER A 16 11.53 5.38 27.63
N ALA A 17 11.22 4.83 28.80
CA ALA A 17 11.99 5.05 30.02
C ALA A 17 13.20 4.11 30.10
N LEU A 18 12.99 2.80 29.94
CA LEU A 18 14.03 1.77 30.10
C LEU A 18 15.11 1.87 29.02
N SER A 19 14.70 2.20 27.80
CA SER A 19 15.59 2.32 26.65
C SER A 19 16.59 3.48 26.70
N LYS A 20 16.37 4.47 27.57
CA LYS A 20 17.35 5.55 27.83
C LYS A 20 18.61 5.01 28.51
N ASN A 21 18.54 3.85 29.14
CA ASN A 21 19.66 3.23 29.82
C ASN A 21 20.13 1.99 29.04
N LYS A 22 21.34 2.09 28.47
CA LYS A 22 21.96 1.03 27.65
C LYS A 22 22.03 -0.33 28.33
N LYS A 23 22.07 -0.38 29.68
CA LYS A 23 22.11 -1.63 30.46
C LYS A 23 20.89 -2.53 30.23
N PHE A 24 19.76 -1.97 29.81
CA PHE A 24 18.53 -2.73 29.59
C PHE A 24 18.32 -3.12 28.12
N TRP A 25 19.20 -2.72 27.19
CA TRP A 25 19.01 -2.97 25.76
C TRP A 25 18.95 -4.46 25.45
N ASP A 26 19.95 -5.22 25.93
CA ASP A 26 20.01 -6.68 25.72
C ASP A 26 18.85 -7.41 26.38
N LEU A 27 18.42 -6.93 27.56
CA LEU A 27 17.27 -7.50 28.26
C LEU A 27 15.96 -7.28 27.48
N ILE A 28 15.73 -6.06 26.97
CA ILE A 28 14.55 -5.74 26.17
C ILE A 28 14.58 -6.55 24.87
N GLY A 29 15.73 -6.61 24.21
CA GLY A 29 15.91 -7.41 23.00
C GLY A 29 15.65 -8.89 23.23
N GLY A 30 16.27 -9.47 24.27
CA GLY A 30 16.05 -10.88 24.66
C GLY A 30 14.60 -11.18 25.02
N CYS A 31 13.91 -10.27 25.74
CA CYS A 31 12.49 -10.43 26.02
C CYS A 31 11.63 -10.43 24.75
N PHE A 32 12.01 -9.66 23.73
CA PHE A 32 11.28 -9.59 22.47
C PHE A 32 11.53 -10.83 21.60
N ARG A 33 12.77 -11.34 21.54
CA ARG A 33 13.08 -12.62 20.89
C ARG A 33 12.28 -13.77 21.51
N LEU A 34 12.29 -13.88 22.84
CA LEU A 34 11.50 -14.87 23.57
C LEU A 34 10.00 -14.74 23.29
N LEU A 35 9.47 -13.52 23.17
CA LEU A 35 8.08 -13.31 22.77
C LEU A 35 7.81 -13.85 21.35
N CYS A 36 8.69 -13.57 20.40
CA CYS A 36 8.57 -14.04 19.03
C CYS A 36 8.64 -15.57 18.94
N GLU A 37 9.55 -16.17 19.71
CA GLU A 37 9.73 -17.63 19.77
C GLU A 37 8.55 -18.32 20.47
N GLU A 38 8.08 -17.83 21.63
CA GLU A 38 7.04 -18.52 22.40
C GLU A 38 5.61 -18.23 21.91
N TYR A 39 5.32 -16.99 21.53
CA TYR A 39 3.97 -16.51 21.20
C TYR A 39 3.82 -16.11 19.73
N GLY A 40 4.87 -16.27 18.92
CA GLY A 40 4.78 -16.12 17.49
C GLY A 40 3.84 -17.15 16.85
N ALA A 41 3.55 -16.88 15.59
CA ALA A 41 2.59 -17.63 14.77
C ALA A 41 2.75 -19.17 14.84
N LEU A 42 3.99 -19.66 15.05
CA LEU A 42 4.38 -21.06 14.91
C LEU A 42 4.17 -21.92 16.15
N CYS A 43 4.16 -21.33 17.34
CA CYS A 43 4.11 -22.10 18.59
C CYS A 43 2.70 -22.28 19.15
N GLY A 44 1.68 -21.65 18.55
CA GLY A 44 0.25 -21.84 18.90
C GLY A 44 -0.16 -21.33 20.28
N LYS A 45 0.78 -20.84 21.11
CA LYS A 45 0.50 -20.27 22.44
C LYS A 45 0.03 -18.81 22.38
N GLY A 46 0.28 -18.13 21.26
CA GLY A 46 -0.07 -16.74 21.03
C GLY A 46 -1.53 -16.52 20.66
N ARG A 47 -2.09 -15.37 21.09
CA ARG A 47 -3.30 -14.83 20.47
C ARG A 47 -2.93 -14.15 19.15
N ARG A 48 -3.91 -13.93 18.26
CA ARG A 48 -3.71 -13.18 17.01
C ARG A 48 -3.02 -11.83 17.27
N PHE A 49 -2.06 -11.47 16.41
CA PHE A 49 -1.33 -10.20 16.44
C PHE A 49 -0.53 -9.94 17.72
N CYS A 50 -0.19 -10.98 18.49
CA CYS A 50 0.48 -10.80 19.78
C CYS A 50 1.88 -10.21 19.59
N VAL A 51 2.60 -10.62 18.55
CA VAL A 51 3.99 -10.19 18.31
C VAL A 51 4.02 -8.85 17.56
N SER A 52 3.21 -8.74 16.52
CA SER A 52 3.16 -7.57 15.63
C SER A 52 2.78 -6.27 16.33
N ARG A 53 1.88 -6.31 17.31
CA ARG A 53 1.53 -5.11 18.10
C ARG A 53 2.68 -4.64 18.99
N VAL A 54 3.47 -5.59 19.53
CA VAL A 54 4.67 -5.26 20.31
C VAL A 54 5.74 -4.67 19.40
N ALA A 55 5.98 -5.30 18.25
CA ALA A 55 6.91 -4.79 17.24
C ALA A 55 6.53 -3.37 16.81
N LEU A 56 5.26 -3.12 16.48
CA LEU A 56 4.78 -1.78 16.11
C LEU A 56 5.02 -0.75 17.21
N SER A 57 4.77 -1.12 18.47
CA SER A 57 5.05 -0.25 19.61
C SER A 57 6.54 0.08 19.76
N MET A 58 7.43 -0.90 19.54
CA MET A 58 8.88 -0.69 19.59
C MET A 58 9.35 0.24 18.48
N MET A 59 8.86 0.02 17.25
CA MET A 59 9.21 0.83 16.07
C MET A 59 8.66 2.26 16.12
N SER A 60 7.54 2.47 16.83
CA SER A 60 6.94 3.81 17.02
C SER A 60 7.78 4.74 17.91
N THR A 61 8.92 4.28 18.44
CA THR A 61 9.76 5.06 19.35
C THR A 61 11.07 5.48 18.65
N PRO A 62 11.08 6.57 17.86
CA PRO A 62 12.16 6.91 16.93
C PRO A 62 13.52 7.19 17.58
N LYS A 63 13.57 7.36 18.91
CA LYS A 63 14.81 7.63 19.65
C LYS A 63 15.65 6.38 19.91
N LEU A 64 15.16 5.18 19.57
CA LEU A 64 15.70 3.90 20.03
C LEU A 64 16.26 3.08 18.88
N GLY A 65 17.26 3.61 18.18
CA GLY A 65 17.91 2.95 17.04
C GLY A 65 18.28 1.48 17.30
N TYR A 66 18.70 1.12 18.52
CA TYR A 66 19.02 -0.27 18.88
C TYR A 66 17.82 -1.24 18.82
N LEU A 67 16.59 -0.77 19.03
CA LEU A 67 15.39 -1.61 18.92
C LEU A 67 15.07 -1.96 17.47
N VAL A 68 15.55 -1.15 16.52
CA VAL A 68 15.42 -1.43 15.09
C VAL A 68 16.16 -2.71 14.75
N ASP A 69 17.38 -2.89 15.27
CA ASP A 69 18.21 -4.08 15.03
C ASP A 69 17.55 -5.36 15.58
N VAL A 70 16.94 -5.28 16.77
CA VAL A 70 16.21 -6.42 17.36
C VAL A 70 14.95 -6.76 16.53
N VAL A 71 14.22 -5.75 16.05
CA VAL A 71 13.06 -5.98 15.19
C VAL A 71 13.48 -6.53 13.83
N GLU A 72 14.61 -6.10 13.28
CA GLU A 72 15.19 -6.64 12.06
C GLU A 72 15.51 -8.13 12.20
N GLU A 73 16.14 -8.52 13.31
CA GLU A 73 16.44 -9.92 13.65
C GLU A 73 15.16 -10.77 13.68
N CYS A 74 14.08 -10.26 14.27
CA CYS A 74 12.82 -10.97 14.41
C CYS A 74 11.84 -10.77 13.25
N CYS A 75 12.23 -10.06 12.18
CA CYS A 75 11.33 -9.54 11.14
C CYS A 75 10.40 -10.62 10.54
N ILE A 76 10.96 -11.78 10.21
CA ILE A 76 10.21 -12.90 9.62
C ILE A 76 9.13 -13.42 10.58
N MET A 77 9.46 -13.57 11.87
CA MET A 77 8.50 -14.04 12.88
C MET A 77 7.36 -13.04 13.08
N VAL A 78 7.67 -11.75 13.08
CA VAL A 78 6.67 -10.67 13.17
C VAL A 78 5.76 -10.70 11.94
N ALA A 79 6.33 -10.81 10.74
CA ALA A 79 5.56 -10.88 9.50
C ALA A 79 4.64 -12.11 9.44
N LEU A 80 5.10 -13.27 9.92
CA LEU A 80 4.28 -14.48 10.03
C LEU A 80 3.11 -14.32 11.01
N ASP A 81 3.32 -13.66 12.16
CA ASP A 81 2.22 -13.32 13.09
C ASP A 81 1.17 -12.44 12.43
N ILE A 82 1.60 -11.43 11.65
CA ILE A 82 0.70 -10.56 10.88
C ILE A 82 -0.10 -11.37 9.87
N VAL A 83 0.58 -12.11 9.00
CA VAL A 83 -0.04 -12.89 7.92
C VAL A 83 -1.04 -13.89 8.48
N ARG A 84 -0.69 -14.67 9.50
CA ARG A 84 -1.60 -15.65 10.09
C ARG A 84 -2.79 -14.98 10.78
N GLY A 85 -2.55 -13.89 11.51
CA GLY A 85 -3.61 -13.13 12.17
C GLY A 85 -4.61 -12.55 11.15
N LEU A 86 -4.11 -11.91 10.08
CA LEU A 86 -4.95 -11.36 9.01
C LEU A 86 -5.70 -12.46 8.27
N ASN A 87 -5.03 -13.56 7.94
CA ASN A 87 -5.66 -14.68 7.24
C ASN A 87 -6.78 -15.32 8.08
N SER A 88 -6.61 -15.43 9.40
CA SER A 88 -7.67 -15.88 10.31
C SER A 88 -8.90 -14.98 10.22
N VAL A 89 -8.72 -13.65 10.19
CA VAL A 89 -9.83 -12.69 10.08
C VAL A 89 -10.48 -12.77 8.70
N VAL A 90 -9.70 -12.92 7.62
CA VAL A 90 -10.24 -13.14 6.27
C VAL A 90 -11.13 -14.38 6.24
N VAL A 91 -10.65 -15.52 6.77
CA VAL A 91 -11.44 -16.76 6.84
C VAL A 91 -12.72 -16.57 7.65
N GLU A 92 -12.65 -15.89 8.80
CA GLU A 92 -13.83 -15.54 9.60
C GLU A 92 -14.84 -14.70 8.80
N THR A 93 -14.38 -13.66 8.09
CA THR A 93 -15.26 -12.79 7.29
C THR A 93 -15.88 -13.50 6.10
N ASN A 94 -15.16 -14.43 5.46
CA ASN A 94 -15.69 -15.28 4.39
C ASN A 94 -16.77 -16.24 4.92
N GLY A 95 -16.67 -16.63 6.20
CA GLY A 95 -17.71 -17.34 6.94
C GLY A 95 -18.86 -16.44 7.43
N TRP A 96 -18.98 -15.22 6.91
CA TRP A 96 -19.99 -14.22 7.28
C TRP A 96 -19.89 -13.69 8.72
N ALA A 97 -18.78 -13.94 9.41
CA ALA A 97 -18.54 -13.34 10.71
C ALA A 97 -18.34 -11.82 10.55
N ARG A 98 -18.85 -11.05 11.52
CA ARG A 98 -18.59 -9.61 11.61
C ARG A 98 -17.54 -9.36 12.68
N PRO A 99 -16.28 -9.07 12.31
CA PRO A 99 -15.24 -8.82 13.30
C PRO A 99 -15.58 -7.59 14.15
N SER A 100 -15.20 -7.63 15.43
CA SER A 100 -15.46 -6.49 16.32
C SER A 100 -14.59 -5.28 15.94
N PRO A 101 -14.97 -4.06 16.36
CA PRO A 101 -14.14 -2.87 16.14
C PRO A 101 -12.70 -3.03 16.63
N LEU A 102 -12.51 -3.73 17.76
CA LEU A 102 -11.18 -4.03 18.30
C LEU A 102 -10.36 -4.92 17.35
N VAL A 103 -10.97 -5.93 16.72
CA VAL A 103 -10.28 -6.79 15.75
C VAL A 103 -9.91 -5.99 14.49
N MET A 104 -10.78 -5.07 14.06
CA MET A 104 -10.52 -4.18 12.92
C MET A 104 -9.35 -3.23 13.19
N GLU A 105 -9.29 -2.64 14.39
CA GLU A 105 -8.15 -1.82 14.83
C GLU A 105 -6.86 -2.63 14.82
N GLN A 106 -6.88 -3.86 15.35
CA GLN A 106 -5.72 -4.75 15.32
C GLN A 106 -5.28 -5.13 13.90
N CYS A 107 -6.21 -5.34 12.97
CA CYS A 107 -5.87 -5.59 11.56
C CYS A 107 -5.17 -4.38 10.94
N GLN A 108 -5.66 -3.16 11.21
CA GLN A 108 -5.05 -1.92 10.71
C GLN A 108 -3.66 -1.69 11.33
N GLU A 109 -3.50 -1.92 12.64
CA GLU A 109 -2.19 -1.88 13.31
C GLU A 109 -1.22 -2.90 12.70
N ALA A 110 -1.67 -4.14 12.48
CA ALA A 110 -0.86 -5.20 11.89
C ALA A 110 -0.43 -4.87 10.45
N LEU A 111 -1.34 -4.34 9.63
CA LEU A 111 -1.01 -3.87 8.28
C LEU A 111 -0.01 -2.70 8.32
N SER A 112 -0.15 -1.77 9.26
CA SER A 112 0.79 -0.65 9.43
C SER A 112 2.17 -1.13 9.89
N CYS A 113 2.21 -2.16 10.76
CA CYS A 113 3.44 -2.85 11.12
C CYS A 113 4.09 -3.50 9.90
N LEU A 114 3.31 -4.19 9.06
CA LEU A 114 3.79 -4.84 7.85
C LEU A 114 4.37 -3.83 6.85
N TYR A 115 3.68 -2.72 6.62
CA TYR A 115 4.19 -1.62 5.79
C TYR A 115 5.57 -1.17 6.26
N TYR A 116 5.74 -0.95 7.56
CA TYR A 116 7.03 -0.55 8.11
C TYR A 116 8.11 -1.61 7.89
N LEU A 117 7.81 -2.89 8.15
CA LEU A 117 8.78 -3.98 7.96
C LEU A 117 9.24 -4.07 6.50
N LEU A 118 8.32 -3.96 5.54
CA LEU A 118 8.62 -3.99 4.11
C LEU A 118 9.51 -2.81 3.67
N GLN A 119 9.23 -1.61 4.18
CA GLN A 119 10.00 -0.41 3.88
C GLN A 119 11.39 -0.40 4.52
N ARG A 120 11.49 -0.89 5.77
CA ARG A 120 12.72 -0.79 6.55
C ARG A 120 13.67 -1.95 6.33
N PHE A 121 13.12 -3.16 6.12
CA PHE A 121 13.89 -4.40 6.03
C PHE A 121 13.56 -5.20 4.76
N PRO A 122 13.60 -4.59 3.56
CA PRO A 122 13.19 -5.25 2.31
C PRO A 122 13.97 -6.54 2.02
N SER A 123 15.27 -6.57 2.36
CA SER A 123 16.15 -7.72 2.16
C SER A 123 15.69 -8.99 2.90
N LYS A 124 14.99 -8.84 4.04
CA LYS A 124 14.43 -9.96 4.82
C LYS A 124 13.30 -10.69 4.09
N PHE A 125 12.66 -10.03 3.12
CA PHE A 125 11.56 -10.60 2.34
C PHE A 125 12.02 -11.18 1.00
N THR A 126 13.19 -10.78 0.49
CA THR A 126 13.78 -11.28 -0.76
C THR A 126 14.81 -12.40 -0.55
N ALA A 127 15.28 -12.61 0.68
CA ALA A 127 16.18 -13.70 1.00
C ALA A 127 15.50 -15.05 0.72
N VAL A 128 15.88 -15.66 -0.41
CA VAL A 128 15.43 -16.99 -0.84
C VAL A 128 15.76 -17.98 0.28
N GLY A 129 14.72 -18.68 0.75
CA GLY A 129 14.71 -19.31 2.06
C GLY A 129 15.89 -20.22 2.36
N ILE A 130 16.53 -19.97 3.50
CA ILE A 130 17.09 -20.99 4.39
C ILE A 130 17.03 -20.43 5.82
N GLU A 131 15.84 -20.22 6.38
CA GLU A 131 15.73 -20.09 7.84
C GLU A 131 14.58 -21.00 8.34
N ASN A 132 15.00 -22.20 8.77
CA ASN A 132 14.41 -22.99 9.85
C ASN A 132 13.00 -23.59 9.67
N GLY A 133 12.58 -23.98 8.46
CA GLY A 133 11.30 -24.72 8.29
C GLY A 133 10.05 -23.94 8.75
N LEU A 134 10.16 -22.62 8.89
CA LEU A 134 9.13 -21.71 9.40
C LEU A 134 8.03 -21.41 8.37
N ILE A 135 8.33 -21.64 7.10
CA ILE A 135 7.51 -21.33 5.93
C ILE A 135 7.17 -22.67 5.25
N PRO A 136 5.90 -22.92 4.84
CA PRO A 136 5.55 -24.11 4.07
C PRO A 136 6.43 -24.21 2.82
N THR A 137 6.92 -25.41 2.50
CA THR A 137 7.91 -25.65 1.43
C THR A 137 7.51 -25.10 0.07
N ASP A 138 6.21 -24.88 -0.15
CA ASP A 138 5.63 -24.54 -1.45
C ASP A 138 5.14 -23.07 -1.53
N SER A 139 5.52 -22.22 -0.57
CA SER A 139 5.12 -20.81 -0.52
C SER A 139 6.24 -19.91 -0.01
N THR A 140 6.30 -18.66 -0.46
CA THR A 140 7.22 -17.66 0.13
C THR A 140 6.48 -16.79 1.15
N LEU A 141 7.20 -16.18 2.10
CA LEU A 141 6.62 -15.19 3.02
C LEU A 141 5.91 -14.07 2.24
N LEU A 142 6.54 -13.62 1.17
CA LEU A 142 6.04 -12.54 0.34
C LEU A 142 4.79 -12.95 -0.45
N GLU A 143 4.70 -14.20 -0.90
CA GLU A 143 3.47 -14.76 -1.46
C GLU A 143 2.32 -14.72 -0.47
N MET A 144 2.56 -15.12 0.78
CA MET A 144 1.52 -15.08 1.80
C MET A 144 1.10 -13.63 2.13
N VAL A 145 2.06 -12.70 2.18
CA VAL A 145 1.82 -11.27 2.38
C VAL A 145 0.95 -10.70 1.26
N VAL A 146 1.34 -10.91 0.00
CA VAL A 146 0.59 -10.41 -1.16
C VAL A 146 -0.81 -11.03 -1.18
N THR A 147 -0.92 -12.34 -0.96
CA THR A 147 -2.19 -13.06 -0.97
C THR A 147 -3.15 -12.53 0.09
N VAL A 148 -2.71 -12.37 1.35
CA VAL A 148 -3.61 -11.90 2.41
C VAL A 148 -4.03 -10.44 2.21
N ILE A 149 -3.14 -9.59 1.70
CA ILE A 149 -3.46 -8.20 1.36
C ILE A 149 -4.51 -8.14 0.25
N LEU A 150 -4.35 -8.92 -0.81
CA LEU A 150 -5.33 -9.00 -1.90
C LEU A 150 -6.68 -9.51 -1.38
N CYS A 151 -6.70 -10.53 -0.54
CA CYS A 151 -7.94 -11.02 0.09
C CYS A 151 -8.65 -9.92 0.90
N ILE A 152 -7.91 -9.09 1.64
CA ILE A 152 -8.47 -7.94 2.37
C ILE A 152 -9.04 -6.93 1.38
N LEU A 153 -8.29 -6.52 0.36
CA LEU A 153 -8.73 -5.52 -0.62
C LEU A 153 -9.94 -5.99 -1.44
N LYS A 154 -10.13 -7.30 -1.65
CA LYS A 154 -11.33 -7.85 -2.29
C LYS A 154 -12.56 -7.87 -1.38
N SER A 155 -12.34 -7.91 -0.07
CA SER A 155 -13.41 -8.08 0.91
C SER A 155 -14.27 -6.82 1.04
N CYS A 156 -15.54 -7.00 1.38
CA CYS A 156 -16.44 -5.91 1.79
C CYS A 156 -16.57 -5.79 3.31
N ALA A 157 -15.93 -6.67 4.09
CA ALA A 157 -16.12 -6.78 5.54
C ALA A 157 -15.16 -5.91 6.36
N PHE A 158 -14.05 -5.47 5.76
CA PHE A 158 -13.02 -4.69 6.45
C PHE A 158 -13.36 -3.20 6.50
N SER A 159 -12.81 -2.51 7.49
CA SER A 159 -12.97 -1.06 7.62
C SER A 159 -12.20 -0.30 6.54
N ARG A 160 -12.61 0.94 6.28
CA ARG A 160 -11.89 1.87 5.41
C ARG A 160 -10.41 1.98 5.80
N ASP A 161 -10.11 2.08 7.08
CA ASP A 161 -8.72 2.21 7.55
C ASP A 161 -7.90 0.94 7.31
N CYS A 162 -8.52 -0.24 7.37
CA CYS A 162 -7.90 -1.48 6.94
C CYS A 162 -7.62 -1.48 5.44
N PHE A 163 -8.55 -1.04 4.59
CA PHE A 163 -8.32 -0.97 3.14
C PHE A 163 -7.18 0.00 2.79
N VAL A 164 -7.12 1.16 3.45
CA VAL A 164 -6.02 2.13 3.24
C VAL A 164 -4.68 1.52 3.67
N ALA A 165 -4.63 0.92 4.86
CA ALA A 165 -3.41 0.26 5.35
C ALA A 165 -3.00 -0.91 4.44
N ALA A 166 -3.97 -1.68 3.92
CA ALA A 166 -3.73 -2.76 2.96
C ALA A 166 -3.18 -2.23 1.64
N GLY A 167 -3.73 -1.14 1.09
CA GLY A 167 -3.23 -0.51 -0.13
C GLY A 167 -1.80 0.03 0.02
N VAL A 168 -1.49 0.66 1.16
CA VAL A 168 -0.14 1.13 1.50
C VAL A 168 0.84 -0.05 1.62
N SER A 169 0.47 -1.11 2.34
CA SER A 169 1.29 -2.32 2.48
C SER A 169 1.46 -3.07 1.16
N PHE A 170 0.44 -3.09 0.30
CA PHE A 170 0.51 -3.67 -1.04
C PHE A 170 1.57 -2.96 -1.87
N CYS A 171 1.54 -1.62 -1.91
CA CYS A 171 2.53 -0.83 -2.63
C CYS A 171 3.94 -1.02 -2.09
N ALA A 172 4.11 -1.18 -0.77
CA ALA A 172 5.41 -1.50 -0.19
C ALA A 172 5.89 -2.91 -0.57
N ALA A 173 5.01 -3.91 -0.58
CA ALA A 173 5.35 -5.26 -1.00
C ALA A 173 5.78 -5.30 -2.48
N LEU A 174 5.10 -4.54 -3.34
CA LEU A 174 5.51 -4.38 -4.74
C LEU A 174 6.88 -3.68 -4.87
N GLN A 175 7.16 -2.67 -4.06
CA GLN A 175 8.46 -1.97 -4.05
C GLN A 175 9.63 -2.86 -3.59
N VAL A 176 9.38 -3.91 -2.81
CA VAL A 176 10.39 -4.93 -2.47
C VAL A 176 10.76 -5.77 -3.69
N LEU A 177 9.81 -5.99 -4.61
CA LEU A 177 9.93 -6.93 -5.73
C LEU A 177 10.36 -6.26 -7.05
N LEU A 178 9.95 -5.02 -7.23
CA LEU A 178 9.94 -4.35 -8.53
C LEU A 178 10.86 -3.14 -8.50
N SER A 179 11.54 -2.92 -9.61
CA SER A 179 12.17 -1.62 -9.87
C SER A 179 11.11 -0.51 -9.97
N PRO A 180 11.49 0.76 -9.76
CA PRO A 180 10.57 1.90 -9.91
C PRO A 180 9.81 1.91 -11.24
N HIS A 181 10.46 1.49 -12.33
CA HIS A 181 9.89 1.42 -13.67
C HIS A 181 8.85 0.29 -13.81
N GLU A 182 9.18 -0.91 -13.31
CA GLU A 182 8.28 -2.06 -13.31
C GLU A 182 7.05 -1.83 -12.43
N LEU A 183 7.24 -1.20 -11.27
CA LEU A 183 6.15 -0.76 -10.40
C LEU A 183 5.20 0.17 -11.15
N GLY A 184 5.76 1.14 -11.89
CA GLY A 184 4.98 2.08 -12.66
C GLY A 184 4.13 1.42 -13.76
N PHE A 185 4.73 0.48 -14.51
CA PHE A 185 3.98 -0.32 -15.49
C PHE A 185 2.87 -1.16 -14.87
N LEU A 186 3.15 -1.81 -13.73
CA LEU A 186 2.14 -2.62 -13.04
C LEU A 186 0.97 -1.76 -12.58
N ILE A 187 1.23 -0.58 -12.01
CA ILE A 187 0.18 0.36 -11.59
C ILE A 187 -0.67 0.80 -12.79
N LEU A 188 -0.05 1.26 -13.88
CA LEU A 188 -0.80 1.71 -15.07
C LEU A 188 -1.63 0.59 -15.70
N GLY A 189 -1.02 -0.58 -15.92
CA GLY A 189 -1.67 -1.69 -16.64
C GLY A 189 -2.67 -2.47 -15.81
N ALA A 190 -2.34 -2.79 -14.56
CA ALA A 190 -3.19 -3.64 -13.72
C ALA A 190 -4.22 -2.84 -12.92
N VAL A 191 -3.83 -1.68 -12.36
CA VAL A 191 -4.75 -0.87 -11.54
C VAL A 191 -5.63 0.01 -12.43
N PHE A 192 -5.07 0.68 -13.44
CA PHE A 192 -5.78 1.68 -14.24
C PHE A 192 -6.21 1.24 -15.65
N GLU A 193 -5.94 -0.02 -16.02
CA GLU A 193 -6.35 -0.61 -17.32
C GLU A 193 -5.84 0.19 -18.53
N GLN A 194 -4.65 0.80 -18.43
CA GLN A 194 -4.04 1.49 -19.57
C GLN A 194 -3.16 0.50 -20.34
N ASN A 195 -3.42 0.32 -21.64
CA ASN A 195 -2.56 -0.48 -22.52
C ASN A 195 -1.21 0.23 -22.65
N VAL A 196 -0.18 -0.28 -21.98
CA VAL A 196 1.15 0.32 -22.01
C VAL A 196 2.03 -0.32 -23.06
N SER A 197 2.30 0.41 -24.16
CA SER A 197 3.24 -0.03 -25.18
C SER A 197 4.33 1.00 -25.51
N SER A 198 5.55 0.78 -25.03
CA SER A 198 6.73 1.60 -25.36
C SER A 198 7.47 1.09 -26.61
N PHE A 199 8.09 2.01 -27.35
CA PHE A 199 8.76 1.80 -28.65
C PHE A 199 10.03 0.92 -28.59
N VAL A 200 10.50 0.56 -27.38
CA VAL A 200 11.59 -0.39 -27.18
C VAL A 200 11.01 -1.81 -27.18
N GLY A 201 10.39 -2.23 -28.28
CA GLY A 201 10.06 -3.61 -28.69
C GLY A 201 9.59 -4.67 -27.67
N ASN A 202 9.21 -4.30 -26.43
CA ASN A 202 9.25 -5.25 -25.30
C ASN A 202 8.35 -4.86 -24.11
N CYS A 203 7.31 -4.06 -24.31
CA CYS A 203 6.43 -3.49 -23.29
C CYS A 203 5.34 -4.43 -22.79
N ASP A 204 4.72 -5.17 -23.70
CA ASP A 204 3.84 -6.29 -23.37
C ASP A 204 4.62 -7.34 -22.56
N ASN A 205 5.92 -7.47 -22.83
CA ASN A 205 6.87 -8.20 -21.99
C ASN A 205 7.19 -7.46 -20.68
N ALA A 206 7.40 -6.14 -20.64
CA ALA A 206 7.78 -5.44 -19.41
C ALA A 206 6.70 -5.49 -18.32
N TYR A 207 5.43 -5.31 -18.69
CA TYR A 207 4.31 -5.51 -17.78
C TYR A 207 4.20 -6.98 -17.34
N LYS A 208 4.21 -7.93 -18.29
CA LYS A 208 4.13 -9.37 -17.98
C LYS A 208 5.30 -9.83 -17.11
N ASN A 209 6.50 -9.28 -17.33
CA ASN A 209 7.70 -9.52 -16.54
C ASN A 209 7.55 -8.96 -15.12
N ALA A 210 7.03 -7.74 -14.98
CA ALA A 210 6.75 -7.16 -13.67
C ALA A 210 5.68 -7.97 -12.91
N ALA A 211 4.59 -8.34 -13.58
CA ALA A 211 3.55 -9.18 -13.00
C ALA A 211 4.07 -10.57 -12.60
N ALA A 212 4.93 -11.18 -13.42
CA ALA A 212 5.54 -12.49 -13.15
C ALA A 212 6.49 -12.49 -11.94
N LYS A 213 7.06 -11.34 -11.57
CA LYS A 213 7.87 -11.19 -10.35
C LYS A 213 7.03 -11.15 -9.08
N VAL A 214 5.73 -10.83 -9.18
CA VAL A 214 4.86 -10.80 -8.02
C VAL A 214 4.47 -12.23 -7.64
N PRO A 215 4.87 -12.74 -6.46
CA PRO A 215 4.59 -14.11 -6.08
C PRO A 215 3.10 -14.22 -5.70
N TYR A 216 2.27 -14.52 -6.69
CA TYR A 216 0.83 -14.72 -6.51
C TYR A 216 0.37 -15.82 -7.45
N LYS A 217 -0.31 -16.84 -6.91
CA LYS A 217 -0.75 -18.02 -7.68
C LYS A 217 -1.97 -17.75 -8.57
N GLY A 218 -2.68 -16.64 -8.36
CA GLY A 218 -3.86 -16.26 -9.14
C GLY A 218 -3.55 -15.22 -10.23
N ASP A 219 -4.58 -14.78 -10.94
CA ASP A 219 -4.48 -13.67 -11.90
C ASP A 219 -4.50 -12.33 -11.15
N LEU A 220 -3.31 -11.80 -10.86
CA LEU A 220 -3.15 -10.51 -10.17
C LEU A 220 -3.91 -9.37 -10.86
N CYS A 221 -3.92 -9.37 -12.20
CA CYS A 221 -4.51 -8.31 -13.00
C CYS A 221 -6.02 -8.33 -12.88
N PHE A 222 -6.60 -9.53 -13.00
CA PHE A 222 -8.02 -9.74 -12.77
C PHE A 222 -8.42 -9.31 -11.35
N GLU A 223 -7.63 -9.64 -10.33
CA GLU A 223 -7.95 -9.27 -8.95
C GLU A 223 -7.96 -7.75 -8.74
N LEU A 224 -6.93 -7.03 -9.20
CA LEU A 224 -6.83 -5.57 -9.04
C LEU A 224 -7.95 -4.80 -9.76
N ARG A 225 -8.44 -5.33 -10.89
CA ARG A 225 -9.53 -4.72 -11.66
C ARG A 225 -10.88 -4.86 -10.98
N ASN A 226 -11.09 -5.99 -10.29
CA ASN A 226 -12.38 -6.34 -9.68
C ASN A 226 -12.54 -5.87 -8.22
N PHE A 227 -11.69 -4.97 -7.74
CA PHE A 227 -11.85 -4.41 -6.40
C PHE A 227 -13.14 -3.58 -6.27
N PRO A 228 -13.87 -3.72 -5.14
CA PRO A 228 -15.02 -2.87 -4.85
C PRO A 228 -14.65 -1.38 -4.87
N PRO A 229 -15.56 -0.46 -5.21
CA PRO A 229 -15.25 0.97 -5.38
C PRO A 229 -14.53 1.60 -4.18
N LEU A 230 -14.96 1.30 -2.96
CA LEU A 230 -14.31 1.82 -1.74
C LEU A 230 -12.88 1.29 -1.59
N SER A 231 -12.66 0.00 -1.85
CA SER A 231 -11.33 -0.60 -1.78
C SER A 231 -10.40 -0.04 -2.86
N ARG A 232 -10.92 0.13 -4.09
CA ARG A 232 -10.19 0.77 -5.19
C ARG A 232 -9.79 2.22 -4.86
N LEU A 233 -10.70 3.00 -4.27
CA LEU A 233 -10.39 4.34 -3.77
C LEU A 233 -9.30 4.32 -2.68
N CYS A 234 -9.37 3.37 -1.75
CA CYS A 234 -8.37 3.19 -0.69
C CYS A 234 -7.01 2.73 -1.24
N LEU A 235 -6.99 1.90 -2.30
CA LEU A 235 -5.78 1.52 -3.02
C LEU A 235 -5.14 2.74 -3.69
N ILE A 236 -5.92 3.59 -4.35
CA ILE A 236 -5.42 4.85 -4.95
C ILE A 236 -4.79 5.74 -3.87
N ARG A 237 -5.45 5.88 -2.70
CA ARG A 237 -4.87 6.58 -1.56
C ARG A 237 -3.56 5.93 -1.10
N GLY A 238 -3.50 4.60 -1.08
CA GLY A 238 -2.29 3.84 -0.76
C GLY A 238 -1.14 4.13 -1.73
N ILE A 239 -1.41 4.15 -3.03
CA ILE A 239 -0.46 4.52 -4.09
C ILE A 239 0.07 5.94 -3.85
N LEU A 240 -0.83 6.91 -3.65
CA LEU A 240 -0.45 8.32 -3.38
C LEU A 240 0.36 8.52 -2.09
N THR A 241 0.30 7.56 -1.15
CA THR A 241 1.01 7.62 0.13
C THR A 241 2.36 6.93 0.07
N ALA A 242 2.44 5.77 -0.58
CA ALA A 242 3.59 4.86 -0.50
C ALA A 242 4.50 4.91 -1.73
N VAL A 243 4.00 5.33 -2.89
CA VAL A 243 4.78 5.37 -4.14
C VAL A 243 5.45 6.72 -4.28
N SER A 244 6.74 6.72 -4.65
CA SER A 244 7.52 7.96 -4.76
C SER A 244 6.98 8.88 -5.86
N ARG A 245 7.14 10.20 -5.67
CA ARG A 245 6.77 11.18 -6.69
C ARG A 245 7.47 10.94 -8.02
N THR A 246 8.72 10.48 -8.00
CA THR A 246 9.47 10.11 -9.22
C THR A 246 8.75 9.04 -10.02
N VAL A 247 8.20 8.00 -9.38
CA VAL A 247 7.42 6.96 -10.08
C VAL A 247 6.06 7.50 -10.52
N LEU A 248 5.38 8.27 -9.67
CA LEU A 248 4.06 8.82 -9.99
C LEU A 248 4.09 9.77 -11.20
N ASN A 249 5.21 10.48 -11.40
CA ASN A 249 5.42 11.42 -12.50
C ASN A 249 6.23 10.81 -13.65
N PHE A 250 6.54 9.51 -13.59
CA PHE A 250 7.27 8.84 -14.65
C PHE A 250 6.47 8.94 -15.97
N GLN A 251 7.15 9.28 -17.04
CA GLN A 251 6.56 9.44 -18.36
C GLN A 251 6.58 8.09 -19.09
N PHE A 252 5.40 7.60 -19.44
CA PHE A 252 5.20 6.37 -20.18
C PHE A 252 4.72 6.71 -21.58
N ASP A 253 5.46 6.27 -22.60
CA ASP A 253 5.01 6.39 -23.99
C ASP A 253 3.97 5.32 -24.28
N LEU A 254 2.76 5.73 -24.65
CA LEU A 254 1.70 4.86 -25.12
C LEU A 254 1.53 4.96 -26.64
N HIS A 255 1.38 3.81 -27.29
CA HIS A 255 0.89 3.76 -28.66
C HIS A 255 -0.65 3.87 -28.61
N LYS A 256 -1.22 4.83 -29.35
CA LYS A 256 -2.66 4.80 -29.63
C LYS A 256 -2.92 3.57 -30.52
N ASP A 257 -3.47 2.51 -29.96
CA ASP A 257 -4.11 1.47 -30.78
C ASP A 257 -5.35 2.07 -31.48
N GLU A 258 -5.52 1.68 -32.73
CA GLU A 258 -6.47 2.19 -33.74
C GLU A 258 -7.95 1.94 -33.37
N LEU A 259 -8.44 2.57 -32.31
CA LEU A 259 -9.87 2.47 -31.93
C LEU A 259 -10.70 3.70 -32.25
N ASN A 260 -10.16 4.69 -32.94
CA ASN A 260 -10.97 5.73 -33.59
C ASN A 260 -10.30 6.18 -34.88
N GLY A 261 -10.85 5.73 -36.01
CA GLY A 261 -10.44 6.16 -37.34
C GLY A 261 -10.60 7.67 -37.50
N SER A 262 -9.49 8.38 -37.49
CA SER A 262 -9.37 9.73 -38.02
C SER A 262 -7.91 10.01 -38.34
N CYS A 263 -7.68 10.38 -39.60
CA CYS A 263 -6.40 10.68 -40.21
C CYS A 263 -5.64 11.80 -39.46
N GLY A 264 -4.34 11.60 -39.21
CA GLY A 264 -3.43 12.63 -38.69
C GLY A 264 -2.04 12.07 -38.41
N ASP A 265 -1.01 12.75 -38.92
CA ASP A 265 0.45 12.54 -38.88
C ASP A 265 1.04 11.38 -38.04
N GLU A 266 2.06 10.71 -38.60
CA GLU A 266 2.87 9.68 -37.91
C GLU A 266 3.56 10.19 -36.63
N ASN A 267 3.67 11.51 -36.44
CA ASN A 267 4.17 12.16 -35.22
C ASN A 267 3.12 12.38 -34.12
N ASP A 268 1.82 12.23 -34.42
CA ASP A 268 0.69 12.45 -33.48
C ASP A 268 0.25 11.17 -32.73
N ARG A 269 1.00 10.07 -32.93
CA ARG A 269 0.72 8.75 -32.33
C ARG A 269 1.30 8.55 -30.93
N ARG A 270 2.16 9.46 -30.44
CA ARG A 270 2.81 9.34 -29.12
C ARG A 270 2.02 10.12 -28.06
N CYS A 271 1.33 9.39 -27.20
CA CYS A 271 0.71 9.97 -26.01
C CYS A 271 1.59 9.63 -24.80
N VAL A 272 2.34 10.62 -24.32
CA VAL A 272 3.03 10.53 -23.03
C VAL A 272 1.97 10.55 -21.94
N ARG A 273 2.02 9.58 -21.03
CA ARG A 273 1.15 9.52 -19.87
C ARG A 273 1.93 9.31 -18.59
N THR A 274 1.33 9.71 -17.49
CA THR A 274 1.84 9.58 -16.13
C THR A 274 0.79 8.93 -15.23
N ILE A 275 1.23 8.34 -14.12
CA ILE A 275 0.30 7.77 -13.15
C ILE A 275 -0.50 8.88 -12.47
N LEU A 276 0.14 9.99 -12.12
CA LEU A 276 -0.49 11.05 -11.34
C LEU A 276 -1.56 11.79 -12.14
N TYR A 277 -1.22 12.27 -13.34
CA TYR A 277 -2.08 13.17 -14.12
C TYR A 277 -3.05 12.41 -15.04
N ASP A 278 -2.61 11.29 -15.62
CA ASP A 278 -3.39 10.60 -16.67
C ASP A 278 -4.11 9.35 -16.16
N ALA A 279 -3.83 8.90 -14.93
CA ALA A 279 -4.43 7.71 -14.34
C ALA A 279 -5.21 8.01 -13.05
N ILE A 280 -4.53 8.50 -12.00
CA ILE A 280 -5.14 8.78 -10.70
C ILE A 280 -6.14 9.94 -10.79
N LEU A 281 -5.69 11.10 -11.26
CA LEU A 281 -6.50 12.32 -11.25
C LEU A 281 -7.83 12.18 -12.02
N PRO A 282 -7.88 11.58 -13.23
CA PRO A 282 -9.14 11.40 -13.96
C PRO A 282 -10.10 10.43 -13.26
N VAL A 283 -9.59 9.38 -12.62
CA VAL A 283 -10.40 8.44 -11.84
C VAL A 283 -10.99 9.11 -10.61
N LEU A 284 -10.20 9.92 -9.89
CA LEU A 284 -10.70 10.68 -8.76
C LEU A 284 -11.74 11.73 -9.18
N CYS A 285 -11.55 12.38 -10.33
CA CYS A 285 -12.56 13.27 -10.89
C CYS A 285 -13.88 12.52 -11.13
N LYS A 286 -13.83 11.34 -11.76
CA LYS A 286 -15.01 10.51 -12.00
C LYS A 286 -15.74 10.14 -10.71
N TYR A 287 -15.00 9.78 -9.65
CA TYR A 287 -15.57 9.44 -8.34
C TYR A 287 -16.20 10.64 -7.63
N CYS A 288 -15.63 11.83 -7.74
CA CYS A 288 -16.19 13.05 -7.14
C CYS A 288 -17.38 13.59 -7.95
N GLU A 289 -17.38 13.39 -9.27
CA GLU A 289 -18.49 13.80 -10.16
C GLU A 289 -19.70 12.86 -10.04
N ASN A 290 -19.45 11.56 -9.79
CA ASN A 290 -20.48 10.53 -9.72
C ASN A 290 -20.32 9.65 -8.46
N PRO A 291 -20.46 10.23 -7.25
CA PRO A 291 -20.29 9.46 -6.02
C PRO A 291 -21.46 8.49 -5.82
N THR A 292 -21.18 7.32 -5.23
CA THR A 292 -22.22 6.34 -4.88
C THR A 292 -23.15 6.86 -3.78
N ASP A 293 -22.58 7.55 -2.80
CA ASP A 293 -23.29 8.21 -1.70
C ASP A 293 -22.44 9.37 -1.13
N SER A 294 -22.99 10.15 -0.20
CA SER A 294 -22.30 11.31 0.39
C SER A 294 -21.07 10.93 1.22
N HIS A 295 -21.07 9.77 1.88
CA HIS A 295 -19.94 9.29 2.65
C HIS A 295 -18.80 8.83 1.73
N PHE A 296 -19.11 8.15 0.63
CA PHE A 296 -18.14 7.85 -0.43
C PHE A 296 -17.58 9.13 -1.05
N ASN A 297 -18.43 10.13 -1.33
CA ASN A 297 -18.00 11.43 -1.85
C ASN A 297 -16.96 12.09 -0.93
N PHE A 298 -17.23 12.12 0.38
CA PHE A 298 -16.28 12.65 1.38
C PHE A 298 -14.90 11.97 1.30
N HIS A 299 -14.86 10.64 1.18
CA HIS A 299 -13.59 9.92 1.02
C HIS A 299 -12.94 10.21 -0.33
N ALA A 300 -13.71 10.28 -1.41
CA ALA A 300 -13.19 10.60 -2.75
C ALA A 300 -12.53 11.99 -2.78
N LEU A 301 -13.16 12.99 -2.15
CA LEU A 301 -12.62 14.34 -1.99
C LEU A 301 -11.36 14.36 -1.12
N THR A 302 -11.31 13.57 -0.04
CA THR A 302 -10.11 13.44 0.79
C THR A 302 -8.93 12.88 -0.01
N VAL A 303 -9.17 11.88 -0.87
CA VAL A 303 -8.12 11.32 -1.74
C VAL A 303 -7.74 12.30 -2.87
N MET A 304 -8.72 13.06 -3.40
CA MET A 304 -8.47 14.16 -4.34
C MET A 304 -7.55 15.22 -3.73
N GLN A 305 -7.78 15.63 -2.48
CA GLN A 305 -6.92 16.58 -1.77
C GLN A 305 -5.48 16.07 -1.67
N ILE A 306 -5.28 14.80 -1.34
CA ILE A 306 -3.94 14.17 -1.30
C ILE A 306 -3.32 14.18 -2.70
N CYS A 307 -4.08 13.86 -3.75
CA CYS A 307 -3.61 13.89 -5.13
C CYS A 307 -3.14 15.30 -5.55
N LEU A 308 -3.95 16.32 -5.28
CA LEU A 308 -3.61 17.72 -5.58
C LEU A 308 -2.39 18.18 -4.77
N GLN A 309 -2.24 17.73 -3.52
CA GLN A 309 -1.05 18.02 -2.73
C GLN A 309 0.22 17.35 -3.30
N GLN A 310 0.12 16.13 -3.84
CA GLN A 310 1.23 15.49 -4.55
C GLN A 310 1.57 16.26 -5.83
N ILE A 311 0.58 16.70 -6.61
CA ILE A 311 0.78 17.52 -7.82
C ILE A 311 1.49 18.84 -7.46
N LYS A 312 0.95 19.59 -6.48
CA LYS A 312 1.56 20.84 -6.00
C LYS A 312 3.02 20.63 -5.61
N THR A 313 3.30 19.56 -4.86
CA THR A 313 4.66 19.27 -4.40
C THR A 313 5.57 18.84 -5.54
N SER A 314 5.07 18.11 -6.54
CA SER A 314 5.84 17.74 -7.74
C SER A 314 6.22 18.95 -8.59
N ILE A 315 5.29 19.91 -8.76
CA ILE A 315 5.56 21.17 -9.47
C ILE A 315 6.61 22.00 -8.73
N LEU A 316 6.43 22.20 -7.42
CA LEU A 316 7.36 22.99 -6.60
C LEU A 316 8.74 22.34 -6.47
N GLY A 317 8.81 21.02 -6.54
CA GLY A 317 10.05 20.25 -6.44
C GLY A 317 10.76 20.05 -7.77
N GLU A 318 10.30 20.66 -8.87
CA GLU A 318 10.85 20.52 -10.22
C GLU A 318 11.06 19.06 -10.64
N VAL A 319 10.23 18.14 -10.12
CA VAL A 319 10.28 16.70 -10.45
C VAL A 319 9.85 16.46 -11.91
N PHE A 320 9.30 17.49 -12.54
CA PHE A 320 8.74 17.49 -13.87
C PHE A 320 9.52 18.45 -14.76
N ASP A 321 10.01 17.95 -15.89
CA ASP A 321 10.65 18.79 -16.90
C ASP A 321 9.58 19.46 -17.78
N LEU A 322 9.24 20.70 -17.42
CA LEU A 322 8.26 21.55 -18.12
C LEU A 322 8.72 21.94 -19.54
N THR A 323 9.93 21.53 -19.97
CA THR A 323 10.44 21.80 -21.33
C THR A 323 9.81 20.92 -22.41
N SER A 324 9.12 19.86 -22.03
CA SER A 324 8.35 19.02 -22.95
C SER A 324 7.00 19.67 -23.28
N ASN A 325 6.50 19.51 -24.52
CA ASN A 325 5.15 19.94 -24.95
C ASN A 325 4.00 19.22 -24.21
N PHE A 326 4.28 18.50 -23.13
CA PHE A 326 3.30 17.77 -22.34
C PHE A 326 2.58 18.73 -21.39
N ASN A 327 1.27 18.90 -21.59
CA ASN A 327 0.42 19.66 -20.68
C ASN A 327 -0.20 18.71 -19.63
N PRO A 328 0.31 18.69 -18.38
CA PRO A 328 -0.14 17.73 -17.37
C PRO A 328 -1.57 18.01 -16.87
N ILE A 329 -2.06 19.25 -17.01
CA ILE A 329 -3.45 19.60 -16.66
C ILE A 329 -4.04 20.40 -17.83
N PRO A 330 -4.61 19.71 -18.83
CA PRO A 330 -5.38 20.36 -19.89
C PRO A 330 -6.52 21.21 -19.32
N GLU A 331 -6.93 22.24 -20.06
CA GLU A 331 -7.97 23.18 -19.63
C GLU A 331 -9.27 22.47 -19.22
N ASP A 332 -9.69 21.46 -19.99
CA ASP A 332 -10.87 20.65 -19.67
C ASP A 332 -10.75 19.94 -18.31
N LEU A 333 -9.57 19.39 -18.00
CA LEU A 333 -9.32 18.72 -16.73
C LEU A 333 -9.26 19.74 -15.58
N GLY A 334 -8.64 20.90 -15.81
CA GLY A 334 -8.63 22.01 -14.86
C GLY A 334 -10.04 22.51 -14.53
N ALA A 335 -10.87 22.73 -15.56
CA ALA A 335 -12.28 23.12 -15.40
C ALA A 335 -13.09 22.08 -14.63
N ARG A 336 -12.87 20.79 -14.90
CA ARG A 336 -13.49 19.70 -14.13
C ARG A 336 -13.12 19.74 -12.66
N ILE A 337 -11.84 19.92 -12.33
CA ILE A 337 -11.38 20.02 -10.93
C ILE A 337 -12.01 21.23 -10.24
N ILE A 338 -11.99 22.40 -10.87
CA ILE A 338 -12.59 23.62 -10.31
C ILE A 338 -14.09 23.41 -10.05
N ARG A 339 -14.81 22.79 -10.98
CA ARG A 339 -16.23 22.46 -10.82
C ARG A 339 -16.46 21.51 -9.66
N ILE A 340 -15.63 20.47 -9.50
CA ILE A 340 -15.71 19.54 -8.35
C ILE A 340 -15.54 20.32 -7.05
N VAL A 341 -14.51 21.17 -6.94
CA VAL A 341 -14.25 21.99 -5.75
C VAL A 341 -15.45 22.91 -5.47
N TRP A 342 -15.93 23.61 -6.49
CA TRP A 342 -17.07 24.53 -6.38
C TRP A 342 -18.33 23.83 -5.88
N ASN A 343 -18.69 22.69 -6.46
CA ASN A 343 -19.89 21.93 -6.10
C ASN A 343 -19.84 21.36 -4.67
N ASN A 344 -18.64 21.19 -4.11
CA ASN A 344 -18.46 20.65 -2.76
C ASN A 344 -18.05 21.73 -1.75
N LEU A 345 -18.01 23.02 -2.16
CA LEU A 345 -17.59 24.14 -1.32
C LEU A 345 -18.57 24.46 -0.19
N GLU A 346 -19.80 23.96 -0.23
CA GLU A 346 -20.80 24.20 0.82
C GLU A 346 -21.14 22.95 1.63
N ASP A 347 -20.66 21.77 1.24
CA ASP A 347 -20.96 20.52 1.95
C ASP A 347 -20.41 20.60 3.40
N PRO A 348 -21.26 20.40 4.43
CA PRO A 348 -20.82 20.40 5.82
C PRO A 348 -19.86 19.24 6.15
N LEU A 349 -19.96 18.11 5.45
CA LEU A 349 -19.02 16.99 5.61
C LEU A 349 -17.66 17.30 4.97
N SER A 350 -17.61 18.15 3.94
CA SER A 350 -16.37 18.53 3.25
C SER A 350 -15.63 19.69 3.91
N GLN A 351 -16.12 20.27 5.01
CA GLN A 351 -15.51 21.45 5.65
C GLN A 351 -14.05 21.24 6.09
N THR A 352 -13.64 20.01 6.40
CA THR A 352 -12.23 19.69 6.72
C THR A 352 -11.36 19.54 5.47
N VAL A 353 -11.97 19.31 4.31
CA VAL A 353 -11.31 19.14 3.00
C VAL A 353 -11.18 20.47 2.25
N LYS A 354 -12.12 21.41 2.48
CA LYS A 354 -11.99 22.83 2.10
C LYS A 354 -10.70 23.41 2.68
#